data_AF-A0A2V8TGF0-F1
#
_entry.id   AF-A0A2V8TGF0-F1
#
_cell.length_a   1.000
_cell.length_b   1.000
_cell.length_c   1.000
_cell.angle_alpha   90.00
_cell.angle_beta   90.00
_cell.angle_gamma   90.00
#
_symmetry.space_group_name_H-M   'P 1'
#
loop_
_entity.id
_entity.type
_entity.pdbx_description
1 polymer ?
#
loop_
_entity_poly.entity_id
_entity_poly.type
_entity_poly.pdbx_seq_one_letter_code
_entity_poly.pdbx_strand_id
1 'polypeptide(L)'
;MALARALAHRPEVLLLDEPFGALDAKIRSELRRTIRSIQRELKVATIFVTHDQEEAFELADRIGIMNFGRLLEVGPPDELYLRPQTEFVATFLGTANLMVGEGTSEGVRLGPLNFPIGTLTPGNGQVRRIQVLFRPEEVAVKDSPEALSHPLLGEAVVEESSFAGSIERLRLRLPPMPGVRPISPPAPYGGHFVLIEASRSQHQARRWPLREGDTVWVGVRRVHALTHPGLNLLISTDGAAGSKGALAVGAQIARLAHARVTILAHGAEEAAAAEQLQRARESLGSGMASIDFRSSPDSHGEAVAAEADRHPYDLLVIEPPASERVETAELLLQAGEHHLMLVPPSAADRPIPSRVLICVAVGEPGKEDVLFAGRLARHLGAEAEILTIVRGESGKPETRAAQRFLDAGARTLSLIGVPARSAIRSGDVLAEIEAEIKSWDPGLLVLGTPLPPRRGRPSLEGLLARLLDRTDNRPVLIVRSFQGRLRG
;
A
#
# COMPACT_ATOMS: atom_id res chain seq x y z
N MET A 1 33.97 -23.89 8.05
CA MET A 1 35.28 -23.39 8.56
C MET A 1 35.26 -21.93 9.02
N ALA A 2 34.56 -21.01 8.34
CA ALA A 2 34.53 -19.59 8.76
C ALA A 2 33.97 -19.35 10.18
N LEU A 3 32.85 -19.99 10.53
CA LEU A 3 32.23 -19.88 11.86
C LEU A 3 33.17 -20.35 12.98
N ALA A 4 33.82 -21.51 12.82
CA ALA A 4 34.76 -22.05 13.81
C ALA A 4 35.95 -21.10 14.03
N ARG A 5 36.45 -20.46 12.96
CA ARG A 5 37.53 -19.46 13.05
C ARG A 5 37.06 -18.18 13.76
N ALA A 6 35.85 -17.72 13.50
CA ALA A 6 35.27 -16.57 14.19
C ALA A 6 35.13 -16.83 15.70
N LEU A 7 34.63 -18.01 16.07
CA LEU A 7 34.45 -18.41 17.48
C LEU A 7 35.77 -18.69 18.21
N ALA A 8 36.82 -19.13 17.50
CA ALA A 8 38.14 -19.39 18.11
C ALA A 8 38.73 -18.15 18.81
N HIS A 9 38.38 -16.95 18.34
CA HIS A 9 38.81 -15.68 18.94
C HIS A 9 37.97 -15.23 20.15
N ARG A 10 36.97 -16.02 20.58
CA ARG A 10 36.04 -15.71 21.68
C ARG A 10 35.48 -14.28 21.57
N PRO A 11 34.84 -13.93 20.45
CA PRO A 11 34.34 -12.58 20.23
C PRO A 11 33.21 -12.27 21.21
N GLU A 12 33.08 -11.00 21.60
CA GLU A 12 31.95 -10.52 22.40
C GLU A 12 30.66 -10.48 21.58
N VAL A 13 30.78 -10.26 20.26
CA VAL A 13 29.66 -10.19 19.32
C VAL A 13 29.97 -11.00 18.06
N LEU A 14 29.01 -11.79 17.60
CA LEU A 14 29.05 -12.56 16.36
C LEU A 14 28.06 -11.98 15.35
N LEU A 15 28.52 -11.58 14.17
CA LEU A 15 27.65 -11.17 13.06
C LEU A 15 27.62 -12.28 12.01
N LEU A 16 26.42 -12.71 11.63
CA LEU A 16 26.19 -13.71 10.60
C LEU A 16 25.29 -13.11 9.53
N ASP A 17 25.86 -12.89 8.35
CA ASP A 17 25.16 -12.31 7.20
C ASP A 17 24.83 -13.39 6.17
N GLU A 18 23.53 -13.69 6.02
CA GLU A 18 22.95 -14.74 5.18
C GLU A 18 23.74 -16.07 5.17
N PRO A 19 24.09 -16.65 6.33
CA PRO A 19 25.07 -17.74 6.41
C PRO A 19 24.58 -19.06 5.77
N PHE A 20 23.31 -19.15 5.40
CA PHE A 20 22.67 -20.35 4.86
C PHE A 20 22.20 -20.23 3.41
N GLY A 21 22.30 -19.04 2.80
CA GLY A 21 21.67 -18.76 1.49
C GLY A 21 22.08 -19.73 0.38
N ALA A 22 23.32 -20.23 0.42
CA ALA A 22 23.88 -21.15 -0.59
C ALA A 22 23.73 -22.65 -0.26
N LEU A 23 23.06 -23.01 0.84
CA LEU A 23 22.98 -24.39 1.32
C LEU A 23 21.63 -25.03 0.97
N ASP A 24 21.61 -26.34 0.70
CA ASP A 24 20.37 -27.09 0.53
C ASP A 24 19.56 -27.16 1.83
N ALA A 25 18.25 -27.40 1.71
CA ALA A 25 17.31 -27.34 2.83
C ALA A 25 17.67 -28.29 3.99
N LYS A 26 18.25 -29.47 3.70
CA LYS A 26 18.59 -30.45 4.74
C LYS A 26 19.81 -29.99 5.53
N ILE A 27 20.89 -29.65 4.83
CA ILE A 27 22.12 -29.14 5.47
C ILE A 27 21.82 -27.85 6.23
N ARG A 28 20.97 -27.00 5.67
CA ARG A 28 20.49 -25.78 6.32
C ARG A 28 19.84 -26.06 7.68
N SER A 29 18.90 -27.01 7.75
CA SER A 29 18.25 -27.37 9.02
C SER A 29 19.22 -27.92 10.07
N GLU A 30 20.16 -28.78 9.66
CA GLU A 30 21.20 -29.33 10.55
C GLU A 30 22.13 -28.23 11.08
N LEU A 31 22.53 -27.30 10.21
CA LEU A 31 23.41 -26.20 10.59
C LEU A 31 22.72 -25.17 11.49
N ARG A 32 21.43 -24.87 11.25
CA ARG A 32 20.60 -24.03 12.14
C ARG A 32 20.61 -24.57 13.57
N ARG A 33 20.37 -25.87 13.75
CA ARG A 33 20.39 -26.54 15.08
C ARG A 33 21.76 -26.45 15.73
N THR A 34 22.81 -26.69 14.95
CA THR A 34 24.20 -26.64 15.44
C THR A 34 24.57 -25.23 15.90
N ILE A 35 24.28 -24.21 15.10
CA ILE A 35 24.54 -22.81 15.44
C ILE A 35 23.76 -22.39 16.68
N ARG A 36 22.48 -22.77 16.78
CA ARG A 36 21.67 -22.48 17.98
C ARG A 36 22.26 -23.12 19.24
N SER A 37 22.73 -24.36 19.14
CA SER A 37 23.39 -25.05 20.27
C SER A 37 24.66 -24.32 20.70
N ILE A 38 25.52 -23.99 19.74
CA ILE A 38 26.79 -23.30 19.98
C ILE A 38 26.54 -21.91 20.58
N GLN A 39 25.61 -21.15 20.02
CA GLN A 39 25.26 -19.82 20.52
C GLN A 39 24.76 -19.88 21.97
N ARG A 40 23.91 -20.87 22.31
CA ARG A 40 23.40 -21.09 23.67
C ARG A 40 24.49 -21.50 24.65
N GLU A 41 25.41 -22.34 24.22
CA GLU A 41 26.54 -22.80 25.04
C GLU A 41 27.52 -21.68 25.34
N LEU A 42 27.90 -20.91 24.31
CA LEU A 42 28.91 -19.85 24.41
C LEU A 42 28.34 -18.52 24.92
N LYS A 43 27.01 -18.33 24.89
CA LYS A 43 26.30 -17.11 25.29
C LYS A 43 26.84 -15.82 24.63
N VAL A 44 27.35 -15.95 23.41
CA VAL A 44 27.85 -14.82 22.62
C VAL A 44 26.67 -14.07 22.01
N ALA A 45 26.65 -12.74 22.15
CA ALA A 45 25.66 -11.90 21.50
C ALA A 45 25.77 -12.08 19.98
N THR A 46 24.71 -12.53 19.32
CA THR A 46 24.75 -12.87 17.90
C THR A 46 23.73 -12.05 17.13
N ILE A 47 24.18 -11.33 16.11
CA ILE A 47 23.32 -10.64 15.14
C ILE A 47 23.26 -11.52 13.90
N PHE A 48 22.04 -11.87 13.50
CA PHE A 48 21.77 -12.75 12.38
C PHE A 48 20.94 -11.99 11.34
N VAL A 49 21.44 -11.91 10.11
CA VAL A 49 20.78 -11.25 8.98
C VAL A 49 20.37 -12.32 7.98
N THR A 50 19.10 -12.32 7.59
CA THR A 50 18.53 -13.28 6.64
C THR A 50 17.32 -12.68 5.94
N HIS A 51 17.01 -13.21 4.75
CA HIS A 51 15.73 -13.00 4.07
C HIS A 51 14.72 -14.15 4.31
N ASP A 52 15.12 -15.22 5.01
CA ASP A 52 14.28 -16.39 5.31
C ASP A 52 13.61 -16.23 6.68
N GLN A 53 12.28 -16.28 6.68
CA GLN A 53 11.46 -16.06 7.88
C GLN A 53 11.53 -17.25 8.84
N GLU A 54 11.62 -18.48 8.33
CA GLU A 54 11.72 -19.67 9.16
C GLU A 54 13.03 -19.63 9.96
N GLU A 55 14.12 -19.14 9.35
CA GLU A 55 15.38 -18.91 10.06
C GLU A 55 15.24 -17.95 11.22
N ALA A 56 14.60 -16.81 10.97
CA ALA A 56 14.38 -15.78 11.96
C ALA A 56 13.53 -16.33 13.13
N PHE A 57 12.45 -17.06 12.83
CA PHE A 57 11.57 -17.64 13.86
C PHE A 57 12.24 -18.78 14.65
N GLU A 58 13.10 -19.59 14.02
CA GLU A 58 13.75 -20.73 14.67
C GLU A 58 14.94 -20.34 15.56
N LEU A 59 15.70 -19.32 15.15
CA LEU A 59 16.99 -18.99 15.74
C LEU A 59 16.97 -17.78 16.67
N ALA A 60 16.14 -16.77 16.37
CA ALA A 60 16.25 -15.48 17.03
C ALA A 60 15.43 -15.40 18.32
N ASP A 61 16.03 -14.84 19.38
CA ASP A 61 15.29 -14.46 20.59
C ASP A 61 14.45 -13.19 20.33
N ARG A 62 14.93 -12.31 19.44
CA ARG A 62 14.26 -11.11 18.96
C ARG A 62 14.54 -10.93 17.47
N ILE A 63 13.54 -10.54 16.71
CA ILE A 63 13.65 -10.27 15.27
C ILE A 63 13.52 -8.77 15.06
N GLY A 64 14.40 -8.21 14.23
CA GLY A 64 14.29 -6.86 13.70
C GLY A 64 13.89 -6.94 12.23
N ILE A 65 12.75 -6.36 11.86
CA ILE A 65 12.28 -6.39 10.47
C ILE A 65 12.70 -5.13 9.78
N MET A 66 13.37 -5.28 8.63
CA MET A 66 13.84 -4.15 7.85
C MET A 66 13.09 -3.99 6.53
N ASN A 67 12.84 -2.74 6.15
CA ASN A 67 12.34 -2.37 4.83
C ASN A 67 13.11 -1.14 4.32
N PHE A 68 13.61 -1.18 3.09
CA PHE A 68 14.44 -0.12 2.48
C PHE A 68 15.57 0.40 3.39
N GLY A 69 16.32 -0.52 4.00
CA GLY A 69 17.45 -0.16 4.87
C GLY A 69 17.04 0.33 6.26
N ARG A 70 15.77 0.19 6.67
CA ARG A 70 15.26 0.70 7.95
C ARG A 70 14.62 -0.35 8.79
N LEU A 71 14.87 -0.28 10.09
CA LEU A 71 14.24 -1.12 11.08
C LEU A 71 12.81 -0.62 11.37
N LEU A 72 11.80 -1.41 11.00
CA LEU A 72 10.38 -1.10 11.20
C LEU A 72 9.88 -1.52 12.57
N GLU A 73 10.11 -2.78 12.93
CA GLU A 73 9.66 -3.36 14.20
C GLU A 73 10.74 -4.26 14.77
N VAL A 74 10.83 -4.30 16.11
CA VAL A 74 11.73 -5.20 16.84
C VAL A 74 10.98 -5.83 17.99
N GLY A 75 10.92 -7.14 18.03
CA GLY A 75 10.17 -7.86 19.05
C GLY A 75 10.50 -9.34 19.07
N PRO A 76 9.95 -10.09 20.04
CA PRO A 76 10.03 -11.54 20.03
C PRO A 76 9.24 -12.11 18.83
N PRO A 77 9.64 -13.29 18.30
CA PRO A 77 9.03 -13.90 17.12
C PRO A 77 7.51 -14.04 17.16
N ASP A 78 6.97 -14.49 18.29
CA ASP A 78 5.56 -14.76 18.50
C ASP A 78 4.72 -13.47 18.54
N GLU A 79 5.25 -12.42 19.18
CA GLU A 79 4.59 -11.10 19.20
C GLU A 79 4.56 -10.47 17.81
N LEU A 80 5.67 -10.48 17.07
CA LEU A 80 5.71 -9.92 15.71
C LEU A 80 4.79 -10.69 14.75
N TYR A 81 4.68 -12.01 14.92
CA TYR A 81 3.80 -12.83 14.09
C TYR A 81 2.32 -12.64 14.43
N LEU A 82 1.96 -12.67 15.72
CA LEU A 82 0.55 -12.66 16.16
C LEU A 82 -0.01 -11.25 16.32
N ARG A 83 0.82 -10.29 16.72
CA ARG A 83 0.46 -8.91 17.04
C ARG A 83 1.43 -7.91 16.41
N PRO A 84 1.62 -7.94 15.07
CA PRO A 84 2.42 -6.94 14.39
C PRO A 84 1.86 -5.53 14.65
N GLN A 85 2.66 -4.49 14.47
CA GLN A 85 2.21 -3.10 14.61
C GLN A 85 1.91 -2.44 13.25
N THR A 86 2.46 -2.98 12.16
CA THR A 86 2.34 -2.44 10.81
C THR A 86 1.80 -3.48 9.81
N GLU A 87 1.11 -2.99 8.77
CA GLU A 87 0.66 -3.81 7.63
C GLU A 87 1.82 -4.54 6.94
N PHE A 88 2.95 -3.85 6.77
CA PHE A 88 4.12 -4.45 6.13
C PHE A 88 4.59 -5.67 6.93
N VAL A 89 4.78 -5.53 8.24
CA VAL A 89 5.21 -6.66 9.08
C VAL A 89 4.16 -7.78 9.08
N ALA A 90 2.87 -7.43 9.12
CA ALA A 90 1.79 -8.41 9.09
C ALA A 90 1.80 -9.28 7.83
N THR A 91 2.01 -8.66 6.66
CA THR A 91 2.04 -9.34 5.35
C THR A 91 3.42 -9.90 4.99
N PHE A 92 4.49 -9.37 5.59
CA PHE A 92 5.85 -9.86 5.40
C PHE A 92 6.08 -11.16 6.17
N LEU A 93 5.70 -11.25 7.45
CA LEU A 93 5.92 -12.42 8.32
C LEU A 93 4.95 -13.59 8.03
N GLY A 94 4.74 -13.91 6.76
CA GLY A 94 3.89 -15.00 6.29
C GLY A 94 2.50 -14.56 5.85
N THR A 95 1.72 -15.53 5.36
CA THR A 95 0.37 -15.27 4.85
C THR A 95 -0.52 -14.68 5.94
N ALA A 96 -1.33 -13.69 5.56
CA ALA A 96 -2.22 -12.96 6.44
C ALA A 96 -3.50 -12.59 5.70
N ASN A 97 -4.63 -12.75 6.38
CA ASN A 97 -5.85 -12.07 5.97
C ASN A 97 -5.88 -10.72 6.65
N LEU A 98 -5.81 -9.66 5.86
CA LEU A 98 -5.82 -8.28 6.32
C LEU A 98 -6.94 -7.52 5.62
N MET A 99 -7.80 -6.88 6.41
CA MET A 99 -8.96 -6.16 5.89
C MET A 99 -9.15 -4.82 6.57
N VAL A 100 -9.72 -3.84 5.88
CA VAL A 100 -10.19 -2.61 6.51
C VAL A 100 -11.53 -2.88 7.18
N GLY A 101 -11.61 -2.52 8.46
CA GLY A 101 -12.83 -2.48 9.24
C GLY A 101 -12.93 -1.18 10.03
N GLU A 102 -13.82 -1.19 11.02
CA GLU A 102 -14.15 -0.05 11.84
C GLU A 102 -13.99 -0.41 13.32
N GLY A 103 -13.17 0.33 14.05
CA GLY A 103 -13.10 0.26 15.51
C GLY A 103 -14.29 1.00 16.10
N THR A 104 -15.05 0.34 16.97
CA THR A 104 -16.19 0.89 17.71
C THR A 104 -15.92 0.80 19.22
N SER A 105 -16.78 1.39 20.04
CA SER A 105 -16.70 1.23 21.51
C SER A 105 -16.89 -0.21 21.98
N GLU A 106 -17.47 -1.08 21.15
CA GLU A 106 -17.76 -2.48 21.45
C GLU A 106 -16.72 -3.46 20.87
N GLY A 107 -15.73 -2.96 20.13
CA GLY A 107 -14.69 -3.77 19.51
C GLY A 107 -14.44 -3.40 18.05
N VAL A 108 -14.45 -4.41 17.17
CA VAL A 108 -14.10 -4.28 15.76
C VAL A 108 -15.24 -4.74 14.88
N ARG A 109 -15.71 -3.83 14.03
CA ARG A 109 -16.71 -4.10 13.01
C ARG A 109 -16.06 -4.41 11.66
N LEU A 110 -16.35 -5.58 11.11
CA LEU A 110 -16.05 -5.97 9.74
C LEU A 110 -17.38 -6.19 9.02
N GLY A 111 -17.87 -5.13 8.36
CA GLY A 111 -19.15 -5.17 7.66
C GLY A 111 -20.30 -5.37 8.66
N PRO A 112 -21.14 -6.41 8.52
CA PRO A 112 -22.21 -6.68 9.49
C PRO A 112 -21.71 -7.31 10.80
N LEU A 113 -20.43 -7.68 10.89
CA LEU A 113 -19.90 -8.50 11.98
C LEU A 113 -19.22 -7.65 13.03
N ASN A 114 -19.44 -7.98 14.31
CA ASN A 114 -18.77 -7.34 15.43
C ASN A 114 -17.90 -8.35 16.19
N PHE A 115 -16.63 -8.03 16.32
CA PHE A 115 -15.64 -8.81 17.08
C PHE A 115 -15.35 -8.06 18.38
N PRO A 116 -15.69 -8.62 19.56
CA PRO A 116 -15.34 -8.00 20.82
C PRO A 116 -13.82 -8.10 21.01
N ILE A 117 -13.12 -6.98 20.87
CA ILE A 117 -11.67 -6.90 21.11
C ILE A 117 -11.43 -6.09 22.39
N GLY A 118 -10.93 -6.76 23.43
CA GLY A 118 -10.66 -6.14 24.74
C GLY A 118 -9.45 -5.19 24.77
N THR A 119 -8.79 -4.93 23.64
CA THR A 119 -7.53 -4.16 23.55
C THR A 119 -7.66 -2.83 22.79
N LEU A 120 -8.85 -2.45 22.31
CA LEU A 120 -9.04 -1.11 21.76
C LEU A 120 -9.35 -0.12 22.88
N THR A 121 -8.44 0.81 23.16
CA THR A 121 -8.67 1.91 24.09
C THR A 121 -9.87 2.73 23.58
N PRO A 122 -10.88 3.05 24.42
CA PRO A 122 -12.03 3.85 23.99
C PRO A 122 -11.57 5.23 23.50
N GLY A 123 -11.52 5.43 22.19
CA GLY A 123 -11.31 6.75 21.61
C GLY A 123 -12.63 7.50 21.53
N ASN A 124 -12.96 8.36 22.50
CA ASN A 124 -14.06 9.34 22.49
C ASN A 124 -15.32 9.01 21.66
N GLY A 125 -15.80 7.76 21.67
CA GLY A 125 -16.96 7.32 20.89
C GLY A 125 -16.86 7.47 19.36
N GLN A 126 -15.68 7.77 18.79
CA GLN A 126 -15.53 7.95 17.34
C GLN A 126 -15.19 6.63 16.66
N VAL A 127 -15.98 6.27 15.64
CA VAL A 127 -15.66 5.16 14.73
C VAL A 127 -14.35 5.48 14.02
N ARG A 128 -13.34 4.63 14.17
CA ARG A 128 -12.03 4.79 13.53
C ARG A 128 -11.79 3.68 12.52
N ARG A 129 -11.21 4.00 11.37
CA ARG A 129 -10.74 2.96 10.45
C ARG A 129 -9.57 2.22 11.08
N ILE A 130 -9.64 0.90 11.04
CA ILE A 130 -8.61 0.01 11.53
C ILE A 130 -8.35 -1.07 10.48
N GLN A 131 -7.20 -1.71 10.59
CA GLN A 131 -6.96 -2.93 9.83
C GLN A 131 -7.12 -4.11 10.76
N VAL A 132 -7.86 -5.10 10.29
CA VAL A 132 -8.15 -6.32 11.02
C VAL A 132 -7.34 -7.42 10.39
N LEU A 133 -6.42 -7.96 11.18
CA LEU A 133 -5.55 -9.07 10.83
C LEU A 133 -6.10 -10.35 11.45
N PHE A 134 -6.13 -11.42 10.68
CA PHE A 134 -6.25 -12.77 11.20
C PHE A 134 -5.43 -13.73 10.34
N ARG A 135 -4.71 -14.64 11.00
CA ARG A 135 -3.84 -15.59 10.32
C ARG A 135 -4.66 -16.75 9.71
N PRO A 136 -4.17 -17.44 8.67
CA PRO A 136 -4.90 -18.54 8.05
C PRO A 136 -5.31 -19.65 9.02
N GLU A 137 -4.49 -19.94 10.03
CA GLU A 137 -4.78 -20.91 11.09
C GLU A 137 -5.85 -20.44 12.09
N GLU A 138 -6.19 -19.15 12.11
CA GLU A 138 -7.31 -18.61 12.88
C GLU A 138 -8.65 -18.76 12.14
N VAL A 139 -8.62 -19.13 10.86
CA VAL A 139 -9.84 -19.36 10.07
C VAL A 139 -10.41 -20.75 10.40
N ALA A 140 -11.67 -20.78 10.79
CA ALA A 140 -12.44 -21.99 11.03
C ALA A 140 -13.34 -22.26 9.82
N VAL A 141 -13.25 -23.47 9.27
CA VAL A 141 -14.08 -23.92 8.13
C VAL A 141 -14.99 -25.05 8.60
N LYS A 142 -16.29 -24.93 8.36
CA LYS A 142 -17.35 -25.87 8.77
C LYS A 142 -18.38 -26.10 7.66
N ASP A 143 -19.13 -27.19 7.78
CA ASP A 143 -20.21 -27.59 6.88
C ASP A 143 -21.55 -26.89 7.19
N SER A 144 -21.72 -26.37 8.41
CA SER A 144 -22.88 -25.57 8.80
C SER A 144 -22.48 -24.36 9.68
N PRO A 145 -23.30 -23.29 9.73
CA PRO A 145 -23.03 -22.13 10.58
C PRO A 145 -23.21 -22.45 12.06
N GLU A 146 -24.11 -23.38 12.43
CA GLU A 146 -24.33 -23.80 13.82
C GLU A 146 -23.13 -24.57 14.38
N ALA A 147 -22.33 -25.20 13.51
CA ALA A 147 -21.10 -25.88 13.89
C ALA A 147 -19.92 -24.92 14.19
N LEU A 148 -20.11 -23.61 13.98
CA LEU A 148 -19.13 -22.58 14.33
C LEU A 148 -19.39 -22.04 15.74
N SER A 149 -18.43 -22.24 16.63
CA SER A 149 -18.39 -21.63 17.96
C SER A 149 -17.76 -20.22 17.98
N HIS A 150 -17.54 -19.62 16.81
CA HIS A 150 -16.79 -18.38 16.62
C HIS A 150 -17.58 -17.42 15.73
N PRO A 151 -17.28 -16.11 15.76
CA PRO A 151 -17.94 -15.15 14.88
C PRO A 151 -17.89 -15.60 13.42
N LEU A 152 -19.07 -15.72 12.83
CA LEU A 152 -19.28 -16.18 11.46
C LEU A 152 -18.90 -15.06 10.49
N LEU A 153 -17.95 -15.33 9.58
CA LEU A 153 -17.61 -14.44 8.48
C LEU A 153 -18.63 -14.52 7.34
N GLY A 154 -19.08 -15.75 7.03
CA GLY A 154 -20.11 -16.00 6.05
C GLY A 154 -19.92 -17.34 5.32
N GLU A 155 -20.79 -17.57 4.34
CA GLU A 155 -20.66 -18.67 3.39
C GLU A 155 -19.58 -18.35 2.34
N ALA A 156 -18.75 -19.33 2.01
CA ALA A 156 -17.66 -19.21 1.05
C ALA A 156 -17.63 -20.42 0.11
N VAL A 157 -17.04 -20.23 -1.06
CA VAL A 157 -16.73 -21.30 -2.01
C VAL A 157 -15.25 -21.60 -1.97
N VAL A 158 -14.86 -22.87 -1.89
CA VAL A 158 -13.46 -23.29 -2.00
C VAL A 158 -12.98 -23.00 -3.42
N GLU A 159 -12.03 -22.09 -3.57
CA GLU A 159 -11.42 -21.74 -4.86
C GLU A 159 -10.21 -22.61 -5.16
N GLU A 160 -9.39 -22.87 -4.15
CA GLU A 160 -8.18 -23.69 -4.26
C GLU A 160 -8.00 -24.51 -2.98
N SER A 161 -7.58 -25.77 -3.12
CA SER A 161 -7.13 -26.60 -2.00
C SER A 161 -5.78 -27.22 -2.33
N SER A 162 -4.79 -26.99 -1.48
CA SER A 162 -3.42 -27.49 -1.68
C SER A 162 -2.87 -28.17 -0.43
N PHE A 163 -2.19 -29.30 -0.67
CA PHE A 163 -1.46 -30.01 0.38
C PHE A 163 -0.13 -29.31 0.66
N ALA A 164 0.10 -28.91 1.91
CA ALA A 164 1.31 -28.26 2.38
C ALA A 164 1.92 -29.02 3.57
N GLY A 165 2.08 -30.33 3.43
CA GLY A 165 2.72 -31.18 4.45
C GLY A 165 1.81 -31.42 5.65
N SER A 166 2.12 -30.78 6.78
CA SER A 166 1.37 -30.94 8.04
C SER A 166 0.02 -30.21 8.05
N ILE A 167 -0.21 -29.36 7.05
CA ILE A 167 -1.44 -28.59 6.87
C ILE A 167 -1.98 -28.71 5.44
N GLU A 168 -3.26 -28.41 5.28
CA GLU A 168 -3.93 -28.12 4.02
C GLU A 168 -4.13 -26.60 3.97
N ARG A 169 -3.76 -25.97 2.86
CA ARG A 169 -4.01 -24.55 2.59
C ARG A 169 -5.23 -24.44 1.68
N LEU A 170 -6.15 -23.58 2.07
CA LEU A 170 -7.37 -23.30 1.31
C LEU A 170 -7.40 -21.83 0.94
N ARG A 171 -7.77 -21.56 -0.31
CA ARG A 171 -8.23 -20.23 -0.72
C ARG A 171 -9.75 -20.27 -0.84
N LEU A 172 -10.41 -19.40 -0.10
CA LEU A 172 -11.86 -19.35 0.04
C LEU A 172 -12.38 -18.04 -0.55
N ARG A 173 -13.41 -18.13 -1.38
CA ARG A 173 -14.06 -16.99 -2.02
C ARG A 173 -15.37 -16.67 -1.32
N LEU A 174 -15.43 -15.51 -0.66
CA LEU A 174 -16.64 -14.99 -0.02
C LEU A 174 -17.34 -13.95 -0.89
N PRO A 175 -18.67 -13.80 -0.76
CA PRO A 175 -19.39 -12.65 -1.28
C PRO A 175 -18.78 -11.32 -0.79
N PRO A 176 -19.02 -10.21 -1.52
CA PRO A 176 -18.57 -8.88 -1.10
C PRO A 176 -19.23 -8.51 0.24
N MET A 177 -18.44 -7.98 1.17
CA MET A 177 -18.93 -7.50 2.45
C MET A 177 -19.03 -5.96 2.41
N PRO A 178 -20.22 -5.36 2.61
CA PRO A 178 -20.38 -3.92 2.59
C PRO A 178 -19.45 -3.23 3.59
N GLY A 179 -18.72 -2.21 3.14
CA GLY A 179 -17.79 -1.44 3.99
C GLY A 179 -16.49 -2.16 4.36
N VAL A 180 -16.31 -3.43 3.98
CA VAL A 180 -15.07 -4.18 4.21
C VAL A 180 -14.23 -4.21 2.95
N ARG A 181 -12.95 -3.89 3.09
CA ARG A 181 -12.00 -3.94 1.97
C ARG A 181 -10.86 -4.92 2.28
N PRO A 182 -10.63 -5.95 1.45
CA PRO A 182 -9.45 -6.77 1.60
C PRO A 182 -8.19 -6.00 1.20
N ILE A 183 -7.15 -6.16 2.01
CA ILE A 183 -5.79 -5.66 1.78
C ILE A 183 -4.91 -6.84 1.35
N SER A 184 -4.99 -7.95 2.10
CA SER A 184 -4.30 -9.20 1.79
C SER A 184 -5.21 -10.39 2.11
N PRO A 185 -5.38 -11.36 1.21
CA PRO A 185 -5.08 -11.25 -0.21
C PRO A 185 -5.84 -10.09 -0.86
N PRO A 186 -5.24 -9.37 -1.83
CA PRO A 186 -5.96 -8.32 -2.53
C PRO A 186 -7.10 -8.92 -3.36
N ALA A 187 -8.23 -8.21 -3.43
CA ALA A 187 -9.31 -8.60 -4.34
C ALA A 187 -8.79 -8.59 -5.79
N PRO A 188 -9.07 -9.64 -6.59
CA PRO A 188 -8.72 -9.63 -8.00
C PRO A 188 -9.37 -8.44 -8.72
N TYR A 189 -8.64 -7.84 -9.66
CA TYR A 189 -9.14 -6.68 -10.39
C TYR A 189 -10.45 -6.99 -11.13
N GLY A 190 -11.50 -6.23 -10.83
CA GLY A 190 -12.87 -6.44 -11.32
C GLY A 190 -13.61 -7.63 -10.71
N GLY A 191 -12.99 -8.35 -9.78
CA GLY A 191 -13.62 -9.38 -8.97
C GLY A 191 -14.51 -8.77 -7.91
N HIS A 192 -15.75 -9.27 -7.79
CA HIS A 192 -16.74 -8.77 -6.85
C HIS A 192 -16.91 -9.74 -5.66
N PHE A 193 -15.79 -10.05 -5.01
CA PHE A 193 -15.67 -11.03 -3.93
C PHE A 193 -14.46 -10.73 -3.04
N VAL A 194 -14.42 -11.39 -1.89
CA VAL A 194 -13.32 -11.32 -0.94
C VAL A 194 -12.62 -12.67 -0.90
N LEU A 195 -11.28 -12.67 -0.97
CA LEU A 195 -10.48 -13.88 -0.82
C LEU A 195 -10.02 -14.02 0.63
N ILE A 196 -10.09 -15.24 1.15
CA ILE A 196 -9.63 -15.63 2.47
C ILE A 196 -8.67 -16.82 2.34
N GLU A 197 -7.49 -16.69 2.93
CA GLU A 197 -6.55 -17.78 3.11
C GLU A 197 -6.86 -18.49 4.43
N ALA A 198 -7.02 -19.81 4.40
CA ALA A 198 -7.27 -20.64 5.57
C ALA A 198 -6.29 -21.81 5.63
N SER A 199 -5.94 -22.24 6.83
CA SER A 199 -5.10 -23.43 7.05
C SER A 199 -5.81 -24.42 7.96
N ARG A 200 -5.85 -25.68 7.53
CA ARG A 200 -6.44 -26.80 8.27
C ARG A 200 -5.38 -27.84 8.58
N SER A 201 -5.48 -28.49 9.73
CA SER A 201 -4.63 -29.65 10.04
C SER A 201 -4.93 -30.83 9.11
N GLN A 202 -3.95 -31.70 8.87
CA GLN A 202 -4.18 -32.94 8.13
C GLN A 202 -5.25 -33.85 8.75
N HIS A 203 -5.45 -33.78 10.07
CA HIS A 203 -6.54 -34.50 10.72
C HIS A 203 -7.91 -33.99 10.27
N GLN A 204 -8.10 -32.66 10.22
CA GLN A 204 -9.34 -32.05 9.73
C GLN A 204 -9.55 -32.32 8.25
N ALA A 205 -8.52 -32.16 7.42
CA ALA A 205 -8.59 -32.38 5.97
C ALA A 205 -8.98 -33.84 5.64
N ARG A 206 -8.42 -34.83 6.36
CA ARG A 206 -8.78 -36.24 6.16
C ARG A 206 -10.20 -36.59 6.60
N ARG A 207 -10.66 -35.99 7.70
CA ARG A 207 -12.02 -36.24 8.22
C ARG A 207 -13.09 -35.63 7.34
N TRP A 208 -12.80 -34.47 6.73
CA TRP A 208 -13.70 -33.78 5.82
C TRP A 208 -12.89 -33.19 4.65
N PRO A 209 -12.65 -34.00 3.60
CA PRO A 209 -11.94 -33.57 2.41
C PRO A 209 -12.76 -32.54 1.64
N LEU A 210 -12.12 -31.43 1.28
CA LEU A 210 -12.73 -30.37 0.48
C LEU A 210 -12.16 -30.36 -0.93
N ARG A 211 -13.00 -30.01 -1.90
CA ARG A 211 -12.66 -29.86 -3.31
C ARG A 211 -13.00 -28.45 -3.77
N GLU A 212 -12.37 -28.03 -4.85
CA GLU A 212 -12.72 -26.79 -5.52
C GLU A 212 -14.20 -26.79 -5.92
N GLY A 213 -14.89 -25.69 -5.64
CA GLY A 213 -16.33 -25.54 -5.83
C GLY A 213 -17.19 -25.94 -4.63
N ASP A 214 -16.64 -26.62 -3.62
CA ASP A 214 -17.39 -26.95 -2.41
C ASP A 214 -17.78 -25.67 -1.66
N THR A 215 -18.97 -25.68 -1.07
CA THR A 215 -19.48 -24.57 -0.25
C THR A 215 -19.26 -24.86 1.22
N VAL A 216 -18.75 -23.86 1.94
CA VAL A 216 -18.35 -23.97 3.34
C VAL A 216 -18.73 -22.73 4.13
N TRP A 217 -18.87 -22.88 5.44
CA TRP A 217 -19.06 -21.78 6.38
C TRP A 217 -17.73 -21.39 7.02
N VAL A 218 -17.41 -20.10 6.97
CA VAL A 218 -16.15 -19.53 7.44
C VAL A 218 -16.40 -18.75 8.71
N GLY A 219 -15.67 -19.05 9.78
CA GLY A 219 -15.61 -18.25 11.00
C GLY A 219 -14.17 -17.86 11.32
N VAL A 220 -13.99 -16.87 12.20
CA VAL A 220 -12.66 -16.40 12.61
C VAL A 220 -12.52 -16.54 14.12
N ARG A 221 -11.49 -17.26 14.56
CA ARG A 221 -11.24 -17.55 15.99
C ARG A 221 -10.72 -16.34 16.74
N ARG A 222 -9.71 -15.68 16.19
CA ARG A 222 -9.04 -14.53 16.78
C ARG A 222 -8.72 -13.52 15.69
N VAL A 223 -8.82 -12.25 16.06
CA VAL A 223 -8.46 -11.10 15.23
C VAL A 223 -7.52 -10.20 16.02
N HIS A 224 -6.62 -9.54 15.30
CA HIS A 224 -5.75 -8.49 15.81
C HIS A 224 -6.07 -7.19 15.08
N ALA A 225 -6.19 -6.09 15.82
CA ALA A 225 -6.45 -4.78 15.24
C ALA A 225 -5.15 -3.99 15.15
N LEU A 226 -4.81 -3.56 13.94
CA LEU A 226 -3.75 -2.61 13.67
C LEU A 226 -4.38 -1.22 13.55
N THR A 227 -3.64 -0.20 14.00
CA THR A 227 -3.93 1.16 13.54
C THR A 227 -3.79 1.18 12.03
N HIS A 228 -4.84 1.54 11.30
CA HIS A 228 -4.71 1.75 9.87
C HIS A 228 -3.72 2.89 9.66
N PRO A 229 -2.54 2.66 9.06
CA PRO A 229 -1.70 3.76 8.64
C PRO A 229 -2.50 4.47 7.55
N GLY A 230 -3.05 5.64 7.86
CA GLY A 230 -3.59 6.52 6.83
C GLY A 230 -2.50 6.85 5.82
N LEU A 231 -2.86 7.56 4.75
CA LEU A 231 -1.87 8.01 3.77
C LEU A 231 -0.73 8.79 4.46
N ASN A 232 0.52 8.54 4.08
CA ASN A 232 1.67 9.34 4.50
C ASN A 232 2.05 10.32 3.40
N LEU A 233 1.87 11.61 3.65
CA LEU A 233 2.08 12.68 2.67
C LEU A 233 3.33 13.48 3.00
N LEU A 234 4.11 13.82 1.97
CA LEU A 234 5.11 14.88 2.03
C LEU A 234 4.57 16.09 1.26
N ILE A 235 4.60 17.27 1.87
CA ILE A 235 4.25 18.53 1.22
C ILE A 235 5.46 19.44 1.27
N SER A 236 5.92 19.94 0.12
CA SER A 236 7.02 20.89 0.06
C SER A 236 6.52 22.33 0.20
N THR A 237 7.31 23.19 0.85
CA THR A 237 7.03 24.62 0.96
C THR A 237 8.30 25.47 0.91
N ASP A 238 8.20 26.60 0.25
CA ASP A 238 9.17 27.71 0.26
C ASP A 238 8.73 28.85 1.21
N GLY A 239 7.63 28.65 1.95
CA GLY A 239 6.95 29.66 2.78
C GLY A 239 6.58 30.96 2.06
N ALA A 240 6.53 30.93 0.74
CA ALA A 240 6.11 32.02 -0.14
C ALA A 240 4.81 31.65 -0.88
N ALA A 241 4.38 32.51 -1.80
CA ALA A 241 3.18 32.26 -2.60
C ALA A 241 3.30 31.02 -3.50
N GLY A 242 4.54 30.62 -3.85
CA GLY A 242 4.84 29.51 -4.76
C GLY A 242 4.59 28.10 -4.20
N SER A 243 4.21 27.97 -2.93
CA SER A 243 3.81 26.70 -2.33
C SER A 243 2.39 26.70 -1.74
N LYS A 244 1.62 27.77 -1.99
CA LYS A 244 0.27 27.93 -1.44
C LYS A 244 -0.68 26.85 -1.98
N GLY A 245 -0.54 26.48 -3.24
CA GLY A 245 -1.34 25.43 -3.88
C GLY A 245 -1.05 24.06 -3.27
N ALA A 246 0.23 23.68 -3.17
CA ALA A 246 0.65 22.42 -2.56
C ALA A 246 0.17 22.29 -1.11
N LEU A 247 0.33 23.34 -0.29
CA LEU A 247 -0.16 23.38 1.08
C LEU A 247 -1.68 23.25 1.15
N ALA A 248 -2.42 24.00 0.33
CA ALA A 248 -3.88 23.97 0.34
C ALA A 248 -4.45 22.61 -0.06
N VAL A 249 -4.03 22.08 -1.21
CA VAL A 249 -4.50 20.79 -1.74
C VAL A 249 -4.03 19.64 -0.85
N GLY A 250 -2.75 19.63 -0.45
CA GLY A 250 -2.19 18.60 0.41
C GLY A 250 -2.88 18.56 1.77
N ALA A 251 -3.17 19.71 2.38
CA ALA A 251 -3.91 19.79 3.65
C ALA A 251 -5.36 19.29 3.53
N GLN A 252 -6.05 19.62 2.43
CA GLN A 252 -7.40 19.12 2.17
C GLN A 252 -7.42 17.60 2.02
N ILE A 253 -6.53 17.05 1.19
CA ILE A 253 -6.36 15.59 1.04
C ILE A 253 -6.05 14.97 2.39
N ALA A 254 -5.12 15.55 3.16
CA ALA A 254 -4.70 15.01 4.44
C ALA A 254 -5.83 14.94 5.46
N ARG A 255 -6.66 15.97 5.57
CA ARG A 255 -7.82 15.98 6.47
C ARG A 255 -8.84 14.91 6.08
N LEU A 256 -9.18 14.82 4.80
CA LEU A 256 -10.16 13.86 4.29
C LEU A 256 -9.68 12.41 4.36
N ALA A 257 -8.39 12.20 4.14
CA ALA A 257 -7.77 10.88 4.21
C ALA A 257 -7.33 10.47 5.62
N HIS A 258 -7.46 11.36 6.62
CA HIS A 258 -6.82 11.21 7.94
C HIS A 258 -5.34 10.84 7.82
N ALA A 259 -4.63 11.53 6.93
CA ALA A 259 -3.25 11.29 6.61
C ALA A 259 -2.29 11.77 7.71
N ARG A 260 -1.12 11.13 7.75
CA ARG A 260 0.07 11.69 8.36
C ARG A 260 0.72 12.63 7.35
N VAL A 261 1.19 13.78 7.80
CA VAL A 261 1.77 14.79 6.91
C VAL A 261 3.14 15.18 7.42
N THR A 262 4.13 15.21 6.54
CA THR A 262 5.39 15.91 6.75
C THR A 262 5.41 17.16 5.88
N ILE A 263 5.70 18.31 6.47
CA ILE A 263 5.94 19.57 5.77
C ILE A 263 7.44 19.78 5.67
N LEU A 264 7.95 19.91 4.46
CA LEU A 264 9.37 20.17 4.20
C LEU A 264 9.57 21.60 3.71
N ALA A 265 10.18 22.42 4.55
CA ALA A 265 10.76 23.70 4.14
C ALA A 265 12.04 23.46 3.34
N HIS A 266 12.20 24.11 2.19
CA HIS A 266 13.38 23.97 1.32
C HIS A 266 14.00 25.32 0.94
N GLY A 267 15.27 25.30 0.54
CA GLY A 267 15.98 26.46 0.00
C GLY A 267 16.16 27.62 0.97
N ALA A 268 16.15 27.36 2.28
CA ALA A 268 16.26 28.37 3.32
C ALA A 268 17.22 27.94 4.44
N GLU A 269 18.01 28.89 4.94
CA GLU A 269 18.79 28.71 6.17
C GLU A 269 17.85 28.55 7.38
N GLU A 270 18.38 27.99 8.48
CA GLU A 270 17.62 27.52 9.64
C GLU A 270 16.62 28.54 10.22
N ALA A 271 17.02 29.83 10.29
CA ALA A 271 16.15 30.90 10.78
C ALA A 271 14.98 31.23 9.83
N ALA A 272 15.24 31.25 8.52
CA ALA A 272 14.20 31.49 7.51
C ALA A 272 13.28 30.27 7.35
N ALA A 273 13.84 29.06 7.43
CA ALA A 273 13.06 27.83 7.42
C ALA A 273 12.08 27.75 8.59
N ALA A 274 12.47 28.20 9.79
CA ALA A 274 11.57 28.27 10.94
C ALA A 274 10.36 29.20 10.67
N GLU A 275 10.57 30.34 10.02
CA GLU A 275 9.48 31.26 9.65
C GLU A 275 8.56 30.64 8.58
N GLN A 276 9.12 29.97 7.57
CA GLN A 276 8.36 29.25 6.54
C GLN A 276 7.46 28.17 7.17
N LEU A 277 8.01 27.37 8.09
CA LEU A 277 7.27 26.31 8.79
C LEU A 277 6.18 26.88 9.71
N GLN A 278 6.44 28.02 10.35
CA GLN A 278 5.43 28.70 11.17
C GLN A 278 4.25 29.18 10.31
N ARG A 279 4.50 29.80 9.16
CA ARG A 279 3.44 30.20 8.21
C ARG A 279 2.66 29.01 7.68
N ALA A 280 3.35 27.92 7.33
CA ALA A 280 2.70 26.68 6.90
C ALA A 280 1.78 26.15 8.01
N ARG A 281 2.25 26.10 9.26
CA ARG A 281 1.45 25.68 10.41
C ARG A 281 0.18 26.51 10.58
N GLU A 282 0.26 27.83 10.41
CA GLU A 282 -0.90 28.73 10.48
C GLU A 282 -1.91 28.45 9.35
N SER A 283 -1.44 28.15 8.14
CA SER A 283 -2.29 27.82 6.98
C SER A 283 -2.95 26.44 7.06
N LEU A 284 -2.32 25.47 7.73
CA LEU A 284 -2.78 24.07 7.78
C LEU A 284 -4.00 23.87 8.70
N GLY A 285 -4.17 24.74 9.70
CA GLY A 285 -5.28 24.69 10.66
C GLY A 285 -5.31 23.40 11.52
N SER A 286 -6.46 23.08 12.10
CA SER A 286 -6.68 21.86 12.91
C SER A 286 -7.33 20.72 12.10
N GLY A 287 -7.20 19.47 12.58
CA GLY A 287 -7.98 18.32 12.06
C GLY A 287 -7.20 17.27 11.26
N MET A 288 -5.86 17.30 11.27
CA MET A 288 -5.02 16.23 10.71
C MET A 288 -4.67 15.17 11.75
N ALA A 289 -4.31 13.97 11.30
CA ALA A 289 -3.97 12.85 12.19
C ALA A 289 -2.62 13.06 12.88
N SER A 290 -1.60 13.51 12.13
CA SER A 290 -0.31 13.96 12.65
C SER A 290 0.36 14.90 11.64
N ILE A 291 1.15 15.86 12.12
CA ILE A 291 1.91 16.77 11.28
C ILE A 291 3.33 16.87 11.85
N ASP A 292 4.32 16.56 11.01
CA ASP A 292 5.74 16.74 11.29
C ASP A 292 6.29 17.87 10.42
N PHE A 293 7.28 18.60 10.93
CA PHE A 293 7.91 19.72 10.25
C PHE A 293 9.41 19.43 10.09
N ARG A 294 9.92 19.62 8.87
CA ARG A 294 11.33 19.40 8.52
C ARG A 294 11.83 20.56 7.67
N SER A 295 13.14 20.76 7.66
CA SER A 295 13.81 21.77 6.83
C SER A 295 15.02 21.18 6.14
N SER A 296 15.27 21.62 4.91
CA SER A 296 16.50 21.35 4.17
C SER A 296 17.03 22.65 3.55
N PRO A 297 18.36 22.90 3.57
CA PRO A 297 18.95 24.03 2.86
C PRO A 297 18.99 23.82 1.34
N ASP A 298 18.79 22.59 0.86
CA ASP A 298 18.90 22.24 -0.56
C ASP A 298 17.77 22.88 -1.40
N SER A 299 17.99 22.92 -2.71
CA SER A 299 16.98 23.39 -3.68
C SER A 299 15.73 22.49 -3.67
N HIS A 300 14.59 22.98 -4.18
CA HIS A 300 13.29 22.28 -4.08
C HIS A 300 13.37 20.80 -4.47
N GLY A 301 13.78 20.50 -5.71
CA GLY A 301 13.83 19.12 -6.21
C GLY A 301 14.77 18.23 -5.41
N GLU A 302 15.96 18.74 -5.06
CA GLU A 302 16.98 18.01 -4.30
C GLU A 302 16.55 17.73 -2.86
N ALA A 303 16.00 18.73 -2.17
CA ALA A 303 15.51 18.62 -0.81
C ALA A 303 14.41 17.56 -0.71
N VAL A 304 13.42 17.62 -1.61
CA VAL A 304 12.31 16.67 -1.63
C VAL A 304 12.80 15.26 -2.01
N ALA A 305 13.73 15.15 -2.97
CA ALA A 305 14.31 13.86 -3.36
C ALA A 305 15.09 13.22 -2.20
N ALA A 306 15.95 13.98 -1.53
CA ALA A 306 16.73 13.50 -0.38
C ALA A 306 15.82 13.09 0.78
N GLU A 307 14.74 13.84 1.03
CA GLU A 307 13.78 13.51 2.06
C GLU A 307 12.95 12.27 1.70
N ALA A 308 12.54 12.10 0.44
CA ALA A 308 11.81 10.92 -0.04
C ALA A 308 12.67 9.64 -0.05
N ASP A 309 13.99 9.76 -0.28
CA ASP A 309 14.93 8.65 -0.11
C ASP A 309 15.10 8.30 1.38
N ARG A 310 15.13 9.33 2.25
CA ARG A 310 15.27 9.21 3.71
C ARG A 310 14.01 8.94 4.49
N HIS A 311 12.79 9.05 3.93
CA HIS A 311 11.49 8.71 4.55
C HIS A 311 10.48 8.12 3.55
N PRO A 312 9.80 6.98 3.86
CA PRO A 312 8.80 6.43 2.95
C PRO A 312 7.53 7.28 2.99
N TYR A 313 7.09 7.75 1.82
CA TYR A 313 5.84 8.49 1.65
C TYR A 313 4.96 7.80 0.61
N ASP A 314 3.65 7.81 0.79
CA ASP A 314 2.71 7.29 -0.21
C ASP A 314 2.52 8.29 -1.35
N LEU A 315 2.50 9.59 -1.01
CA LEU A 315 2.19 10.67 -1.93
C LEU A 315 3.04 11.90 -1.61
N LEU A 316 3.79 12.39 -2.61
CA LEU A 316 4.40 13.71 -2.56
C LEU A 316 3.45 14.72 -3.20
N VAL A 317 3.17 15.83 -2.51
CA VAL A 317 2.37 16.94 -3.02
C VAL A 317 3.28 18.14 -3.18
N ILE A 318 3.57 18.51 -4.43
CA ILE A 318 4.54 19.55 -4.75
C ILE A 318 3.98 20.56 -5.74
N GLU A 319 4.53 21.77 -5.68
CA GLU A 319 4.24 22.87 -6.60
C GLU A 319 5.56 23.33 -7.22
N PRO A 320 6.06 22.63 -8.25
CA PRO A 320 7.31 23.02 -8.89
C PRO A 320 7.09 24.25 -9.79
N PRO A 321 8.12 25.10 -9.98
CA PRO A 321 8.08 26.17 -10.96
C PRO A 321 7.69 25.64 -12.34
N ALA A 322 6.91 26.40 -13.11
CA ALA A 322 6.40 25.94 -14.40
C ALA A 322 7.51 25.53 -15.38
N SER A 323 8.66 26.21 -15.36
CA SER A 323 9.84 25.90 -16.18
C SER A 323 10.53 24.59 -15.82
N GLU A 324 10.43 24.15 -14.57
CA GLU A 324 11.17 23.01 -14.02
C GLU A 324 10.25 21.83 -13.68
N ARG A 325 8.95 21.95 -13.99
CA ARG A 325 7.91 20.99 -13.60
C ARG A 325 8.22 19.56 -14.03
N VAL A 326 8.65 19.38 -15.28
CA VAL A 326 8.94 18.05 -15.84
C VAL A 326 10.22 17.48 -15.22
N GLU A 327 11.29 18.27 -15.16
CA GLU A 327 12.59 17.87 -14.59
C GLU A 327 12.46 17.48 -13.12
N THR A 328 11.78 18.31 -12.32
CA THR A 328 11.51 18.03 -10.91
C THR A 328 10.69 16.74 -10.76
N ALA A 329 9.65 16.58 -11.58
CA ALA A 329 8.82 15.38 -11.51
C ALA A 329 9.61 14.10 -11.84
N GLU A 330 10.49 14.14 -12.84
CA GLU A 330 11.39 13.02 -13.17
C GLU A 330 12.36 12.71 -12.03
N LEU A 331 13.00 13.73 -11.46
CA LEU A 331 13.92 13.58 -10.32
C LEU A 331 13.23 12.90 -9.15
N LEU A 332 12.03 13.36 -8.77
CA LEU A 332 11.29 12.82 -7.64
C LEU A 332 10.80 11.40 -7.91
N LEU A 333 10.26 11.12 -9.10
CA LEU A 333 9.88 9.74 -9.46
C LEU A 333 11.07 8.77 -9.45
N GLN A 334 12.31 9.25 -9.47
CA GLN A 334 13.50 8.42 -9.31
C GLN A 334 13.91 8.24 -7.84
N ALA A 335 13.66 9.24 -6.98
CA ALA A 335 14.15 9.30 -5.61
C ALA A 335 13.49 8.32 -4.64
N GLY A 336 12.22 7.94 -4.83
CA GLY A 336 11.54 7.05 -3.89
C GLY A 336 10.33 6.32 -4.45
N GLU A 337 9.81 5.35 -3.70
CA GLU A 337 8.62 4.58 -4.08
C GLU A 337 7.33 5.28 -3.64
N HIS A 338 7.03 6.41 -4.29
CA HIS A 338 5.86 7.23 -4.00
C HIS A 338 5.11 7.62 -5.27
N HIS A 339 3.85 8.01 -5.10
CA HIS A 339 3.09 8.71 -6.12
C HIS A 339 3.39 10.22 -6.06
N LEU A 340 3.14 10.94 -7.14
CA LEU A 340 3.48 12.35 -7.25
C LEU A 340 2.25 13.17 -7.64
N MET A 341 1.83 14.09 -6.80
CA MET A 341 0.80 15.09 -7.10
C MET A 341 1.48 16.41 -7.45
N LEU A 342 1.36 16.81 -8.71
CA LEU A 342 1.77 18.11 -9.20
C LEU A 342 0.59 19.08 -9.06
N VAL A 343 0.79 20.10 -8.24
CA VAL A 343 -0.24 21.09 -7.94
C VAL A 343 0.14 22.42 -8.62
N PRO A 344 -0.78 23.05 -9.36
CA PRO A 344 -0.57 24.38 -9.90
C PRO A 344 -0.91 25.48 -8.87
N PRO A 345 -0.33 26.69 -8.99
CA PRO A 345 -0.60 27.80 -8.08
C PRO A 345 -2.07 28.19 -7.96
N SER A 346 -2.84 28.08 -9.05
CA SER A 346 -4.27 28.40 -9.05
C SER A 346 -5.14 27.39 -8.27
N ALA A 347 -4.59 26.24 -7.87
CA ALA A 347 -5.34 25.24 -7.14
C ALA A 347 -5.60 25.64 -5.67
N ALA A 348 -4.87 26.63 -5.15
CA ALA A 348 -4.97 27.05 -3.75
C ALA A 348 -6.39 27.47 -3.35
N ASP A 349 -7.11 28.14 -4.25
CA ASP A 349 -8.44 28.70 -3.98
C ASP A 349 -9.57 27.84 -4.60
N ARG A 350 -9.23 26.65 -5.14
CA ARG A 350 -10.21 25.73 -5.73
C ARG A 350 -10.81 24.80 -4.67
N PRO A 351 -12.10 24.42 -4.83
CA PRO A 351 -12.69 23.39 -4.00
C PRO A 351 -12.06 22.02 -4.28
N ILE A 352 -12.25 21.10 -3.33
CA ILE A 352 -11.78 19.71 -3.45
C ILE A 352 -12.36 19.09 -4.74
N PRO A 353 -11.54 18.38 -5.53
CA PRO A 353 -12.01 17.72 -6.75
C PRO A 353 -13.16 16.76 -6.45
N SER A 354 -14.34 17.07 -6.97
CA SER A 354 -15.50 16.16 -6.94
C SER A 354 -15.50 15.14 -8.08
N ARG A 355 -14.64 15.35 -9.09
CA ARG A 355 -14.49 14.53 -10.29
C ARG A 355 -13.03 14.20 -10.55
N VAL A 356 -12.73 12.91 -10.74
CA VAL A 356 -11.38 12.39 -11.00
C VAL A 356 -11.34 11.66 -12.34
N LEU A 357 -10.55 12.17 -13.29
CA LEU A 357 -10.34 11.51 -14.58
C LEU A 357 -9.11 10.62 -14.49
N ILE A 358 -9.29 9.31 -14.63
CA ILE A 358 -8.23 8.30 -14.54
C ILE A 358 -7.89 7.82 -15.95
N CYS A 359 -6.81 8.38 -16.51
CA CYS A 359 -6.31 7.99 -17.82
C CYS A 359 -5.38 6.79 -17.67
N VAL A 360 -5.77 5.65 -18.26
CA VAL A 360 -5.07 4.38 -18.06
C VAL A 360 -4.77 3.70 -19.39
N ALA A 361 -3.63 3.00 -19.42
CA ALA A 361 -3.37 2.00 -20.45
C ALA A 361 -3.99 0.65 -20.04
N VAL A 362 -4.45 -0.13 -21.02
CA VAL A 362 -5.04 -1.45 -20.76
C VAL A 362 -3.96 -2.43 -20.28
N GLY A 363 -4.19 -3.08 -19.14
CA GLY A 363 -3.29 -4.08 -18.56
C GLY A 363 -2.52 -3.54 -17.34
N GLU A 364 -1.37 -4.13 -17.06
CA GLU A 364 -0.40 -3.56 -16.11
C GLU A 364 0.49 -2.57 -16.87
N PRO A 365 0.77 -1.36 -16.33
CA PRO A 365 0.54 -0.91 -14.95
C PRO A 365 -0.84 -0.30 -14.66
N GLY A 366 -1.73 -0.21 -15.65
CA GLY A 366 -3.01 0.51 -15.53
C GLY A 366 -3.93 0.07 -14.40
N LYS A 367 -3.78 -1.15 -13.86
CA LYS A 367 -4.54 -1.56 -12.67
C LYS A 367 -4.11 -0.81 -11.41
N GLU A 368 -2.81 -0.55 -11.25
CA GLU A 368 -2.27 0.21 -10.12
C GLU A 368 -2.76 1.67 -10.17
N ASP A 369 -2.84 2.25 -11.37
CA ASP A 369 -3.44 3.57 -11.61
C ASP A 369 -4.86 3.64 -11.05
N VAL A 370 -5.73 2.69 -11.45
CA VAL A 370 -7.11 2.63 -10.98
C VAL A 370 -7.20 2.38 -9.47
N LEU A 371 -6.38 1.47 -8.93
CA LEU A 371 -6.43 1.12 -7.50
C LEU A 371 -6.00 2.30 -6.62
N PHE A 372 -4.87 2.95 -6.92
CA PHE A 372 -4.41 4.08 -6.12
C PHE A 372 -5.34 5.28 -6.28
N ALA A 373 -5.66 5.67 -7.52
CA ALA A 373 -6.55 6.80 -7.78
C ALA A 373 -7.94 6.61 -7.20
N GLY A 374 -8.47 5.37 -7.28
CA GLY A 374 -9.72 5.00 -6.64
C GLY A 374 -9.71 5.19 -5.14
N ARG A 375 -8.63 4.75 -4.47
CA ARG A 375 -8.47 4.98 -3.02
C ARG A 375 -8.43 6.46 -2.70
N LEU A 376 -7.72 7.28 -3.49
CA LEU A 376 -7.70 8.73 -3.30
C LEU A 376 -9.09 9.34 -3.53
N ALA A 377 -9.73 9.07 -4.66
CA ALA A 377 -11.07 9.55 -5.02
C ALA A 377 -12.10 9.24 -3.92
N ARG A 378 -12.04 8.05 -3.32
CA ARG A 378 -12.88 7.68 -2.17
C ARG A 378 -12.69 8.59 -0.97
N HIS A 379 -11.45 8.93 -0.62
CA HIS A 379 -11.20 9.89 0.47
C HIS A 379 -11.73 11.28 0.11
N LEU A 380 -11.65 11.66 -1.16
CA LEU A 380 -12.19 12.92 -1.65
C LEU A 380 -13.73 12.95 -1.72
N GLY A 381 -14.40 11.80 -1.63
CA GLY A 381 -15.84 11.68 -1.90
C GLY A 381 -16.17 11.96 -3.37
N ALA A 382 -15.21 11.75 -4.27
CA ALA A 382 -15.32 12.09 -5.67
C ALA A 382 -15.90 10.94 -6.51
N GLU A 383 -16.54 11.29 -7.63
CA GLU A 383 -16.82 10.34 -8.72
C GLU A 383 -15.61 10.22 -9.66
N ALA A 384 -15.48 9.06 -10.29
CA ALA A 384 -14.36 8.75 -11.17
C ALA A 384 -14.82 8.38 -12.59
N GLU A 385 -14.06 8.82 -13.59
CA GLU A 385 -14.16 8.31 -14.95
C GLU A 385 -12.85 7.63 -15.32
N ILE A 386 -12.92 6.36 -15.75
CA ILE A 386 -11.76 5.62 -16.23
C ILE A 386 -11.74 5.74 -17.76
N LEU A 387 -10.72 6.41 -18.29
CA LEU A 387 -10.55 6.69 -19.72
C LEU A 387 -9.39 5.87 -20.27
N THR A 388 -9.63 5.14 -21.36
CA THR A 388 -8.57 4.58 -22.21
C THR A 388 -8.72 5.08 -23.63
N ILE A 389 -7.59 5.36 -24.28
CA ILE A 389 -7.56 5.74 -25.70
C ILE A 389 -6.92 4.62 -26.49
N VAL A 390 -7.63 4.11 -27.50
CA VAL A 390 -7.18 3.03 -28.38
C VAL A 390 -6.84 3.59 -29.76
N ARG A 391 -5.81 3.03 -30.41
CA ARG A 391 -5.38 3.45 -31.76
C ARG A 391 -6.16 2.75 -32.89
N GLY A 392 -7.37 2.25 -32.63
CA GLY A 392 -8.14 1.43 -33.55
C GLY A 392 -9.63 1.78 -33.63
N GLU A 393 -10.26 1.40 -34.74
CA GLU A 393 -11.70 1.53 -34.99
C GLU A 393 -12.54 0.67 -34.02
N SER A 394 -13.74 1.14 -33.72
CA SER A 394 -14.74 0.46 -32.89
C SER A 394 -15.01 -0.97 -33.35
N GLY A 395 -14.94 -1.95 -32.44
CA GLY A 395 -15.30 -3.36 -32.69
C GLY A 395 -14.12 -4.33 -32.87
N LYS A 396 -12.87 -3.85 -32.91
CA LYS A 396 -11.68 -4.71 -32.96
C LYS A 396 -11.44 -5.45 -31.63
N PRO A 397 -10.71 -6.59 -31.62
CA PRO A 397 -10.36 -7.33 -30.39
C PRO A 397 -9.75 -6.47 -29.29
N GLU A 398 -8.93 -5.49 -29.65
CA GLU A 398 -8.29 -4.52 -28.74
C GLU A 398 -9.31 -3.67 -27.99
N THR A 399 -10.31 -3.11 -28.70
CA THR A 399 -11.40 -2.33 -28.08
C THR A 399 -12.23 -3.18 -27.13
N ARG A 400 -12.46 -4.47 -27.45
CA ARG A 400 -13.17 -5.40 -26.56
C ARG A 400 -12.35 -5.75 -25.31
N ALA A 401 -11.05 -5.89 -25.44
CA ALA A 401 -10.16 -6.10 -24.29
C ALA A 401 -10.10 -4.85 -23.40
N ALA A 402 -10.04 -3.66 -24.02
CA ALA A 402 -10.10 -2.38 -23.34
C ALA A 402 -11.41 -2.21 -22.56
N GLN A 403 -12.56 -2.52 -23.17
CA GLN A 403 -13.86 -2.45 -22.50
C GLN A 403 -13.92 -3.37 -21.28
N ARG A 404 -13.49 -4.64 -21.42
CA ARG A 404 -13.45 -5.57 -20.28
C ARG A 404 -12.57 -5.07 -19.14
N PHE A 405 -11.43 -4.47 -19.47
CA PHE A 405 -10.52 -3.88 -18.50
C PHE A 405 -11.14 -2.68 -17.78
N LEU A 406 -11.80 -1.77 -18.51
CA LEU A 406 -12.45 -0.61 -17.91
C LEU A 406 -13.66 -1.01 -17.05
N ASP A 407 -14.49 -1.95 -17.52
CA ASP A 407 -15.64 -2.46 -16.75
C ASP A 407 -15.16 -3.11 -15.44
N ALA A 408 -14.04 -3.84 -15.50
CA ALA A 408 -13.39 -4.39 -14.31
C ALA A 408 -12.88 -3.28 -13.37
N GLY A 409 -12.32 -2.20 -13.91
CA GLY A 409 -11.94 -1.02 -13.14
C GLY A 409 -13.13 -0.36 -12.45
N ALA A 410 -14.21 -0.09 -13.18
CA ALA A 410 -15.42 0.55 -12.64
C ALA A 410 -16.05 -0.30 -11.52
N ARG A 411 -16.09 -1.63 -11.67
CA ARG A 411 -16.50 -2.55 -10.59
C ARG A 411 -15.58 -2.47 -9.37
N THR A 412 -14.27 -2.41 -9.60
CA THR A 412 -13.27 -2.28 -8.53
C THR A 412 -13.47 -0.99 -7.73
N LEU A 413 -13.74 0.13 -8.42
CA LEU A 413 -14.03 1.41 -7.78
C LEU A 413 -15.36 1.41 -7.03
N SER A 414 -16.39 0.79 -7.60
CA SER A 414 -17.71 0.68 -6.97
C SER A 414 -17.65 -0.09 -5.64
N LEU A 415 -16.84 -1.16 -5.56
CA LEU A 415 -16.63 -1.94 -4.33
C LEU A 415 -16.07 -1.12 -3.18
N ILE A 416 -15.24 -0.11 -3.49
CA ILE A 416 -14.67 0.78 -2.48
C ILE A 416 -15.53 2.03 -2.27
N GLY A 417 -16.74 2.07 -2.82
CA GLY A 417 -17.70 3.17 -2.64
C GLY A 417 -17.43 4.40 -3.52
N VAL A 418 -16.72 4.25 -4.63
CA VAL A 418 -16.48 5.32 -5.61
C VAL A 418 -17.41 5.13 -6.81
N PRO A 419 -18.36 6.05 -7.06
CA PRO A 419 -19.15 6.03 -8.28
C PRO A 419 -18.22 6.13 -9.47
N ALA A 420 -18.25 5.14 -10.36
CA ALA A 420 -17.32 5.06 -11.48
C ALA A 420 -18.03 4.80 -12.80
N ARG A 421 -17.62 5.55 -13.83
CA ARG A 421 -17.98 5.30 -15.23
C ARG A 421 -16.73 5.02 -16.05
N SER A 422 -16.91 4.42 -17.22
CA SER A 422 -15.81 4.07 -18.13
C SER A 422 -16.03 4.68 -19.51
N ALA A 423 -14.96 5.22 -20.10
CA ALA A 423 -14.96 5.79 -21.43
C ALA A 423 -13.83 5.18 -22.28
N ILE A 424 -14.16 4.78 -23.51
CA ILE A 424 -13.19 4.46 -24.54
C ILE A 424 -13.25 5.57 -25.59
N ARG A 425 -12.08 6.06 -26.00
CA ARG A 425 -11.92 6.99 -27.12
C ARG A 425 -10.97 6.39 -28.15
N SER A 426 -11.11 6.83 -29.40
CA SER A 426 -10.27 6.40 -30.51
C SER A 426 -9.70 7.62 -31.20
N GLY A 427 -8.38 7.78 -31.21
CA GLY A 427 -7.76 8.96 -31.79
C GLY A 427 -6.36 9.25 -31.26
N ASP A 428 -5.94 10.51 -31.41
CA ASP A 428 -4.72 11.01 -30.80
C ASP A 428 -4.91 11.12 -29.28
N VAL A 429 -3.94 10.60 -28.52
CA VAL A 429 -4.08 10.48 -27.06
C VAL A 429 -4.22 11.84 -26.39
N LEU A 430 -3.47 12.85 -26.86
CA LEU A 430 -3.51 14.17 -26.27
C LEU A 430 -4.84 14.87 -26.59
N ALA A 431 -5.26 14.83 -27.86
CA ALA A 431 -6.50 15.45 -28.30
C ALA A 431 -7.74 14.86 -27.61
N GLU A 432 -7.80 13.54 -27.44
CA GLU A 432 -8.93 12.88 -26.79
C GLU A 432 -8.97 13.14 -25.27
N ILE A 433 -7.82 13.19 -24.59
CA ILE A 433 -7.77 13.60 -23.17
C ILE A 433 -8.25 15.05 -23.02
N GLU A 434 -7.79 15.96 -23.88
CA GLU A 434 -8.23 17.36 -23.88
C GLU A 434 -9.73 17.49 -24.15
N ALA A 435 -10.27 16.68 -25.06
CA ALA A 435 -11.70 16.66 -25.35
C ALA A 435 -12.52 16.18 -24.14
N GLU A 436 -12.07 15.12 -23.45
CA GLU A 436 -12.76 14.60 -22.27
C GLU A 436 -12.68 15.56 -21.09
N ILE A 437 -11.54 16.23 -20.93
CA ILE A 437 -11.37 17.29 -19.95
C ILE A 437 -12.40 18.40 -20.17
N LYS A 438 -12.60 18.82 -21.43
CA LYS A 438 -13.58 19.88 -21.76
C LYS A 438 -15.03 19.43 -21.59
N SER A 439 -15.32 18.14 -21.83
CA SER A 439 -16.67 17.61 -21.74
C SER A 439 -17.13 17.35 -20.30
N TRP A 440 -16.22 16.84 -19.45
CA TRP A 440 -16.57 16.37 -18.10
C TRP A 440 -16.07 17.27 -16.97
N ASP A 441 -15.12 18.17 -17.26
CA ASP A 441 -14.51 19.11 -16.33
C ASP A 441 -13.99 18.45 -15.03
N PRO A 442 -13.01 17.54 -15.13
CA PRO A 442 -12.44 16.88 -13.96
C PRO A 442 -11.59 17.86 -13.13
N GLY A 443 -11.80 17.85 -11.82
CA GLY A 443 -11.00 18.63 -10.87
C GLY A 443 -9.62 18.04 -10.59
N LEU A 444 -9.44 16.74 -10.87
CA LEU A 444 -8.16 16.02 -10.75
C LEU A 444 -7.95 15.12 -11.96
N LEU A 445 -6.77 15.23 -12.59
CA LEU A 445 -6.33 14.32 -13.63
C LEU A 445 -5.36 13.29 -13.05
N VAL A 446 -5.54 12.02 -13.38
CA VAL A 446 -4.64 10.94 -13.00
C VAL A 446 -4.01 10.33 -14.24
N LEU A 447 -2.69 10.22 -14.23
CA LEU A 447 -1.88 9.66 -15.30
C LEU A 447 -0.97 8.56 -14.72
N GLY A 448 -0.90 7.41 -15.36
CA GLY A 448 0.13 6.41 -15.05
C GLY A 448 1.51 6.84 -15.56
N THR A 449 2.58 6.48 -14.85
CA THR A 449 3.95 6.64 -15.36
C THR A 449 4.18 5.72 -16.56
N PRO A 450 4.74 6.21 -17.68
CA PRO A 450 5.15 5.32 -18.77
C PRO A 450 6.17 4.30 -18.25
N LEU A 451 5.99 3.02 -18.61
CA LEU A 451 6.96 1.97 -18.26
C LEU A 451 8.33 2.33 -18.86
N PRO A 452 9.42 2.35 -18.06
CA PRO A 452 10.75 2.62 -18.61
C PRO A 452 11.09 1.55 -19.65
N PRO A 453 11.64 1.91 -20.83
CA PRO A 453 12.14 0.93 -21.77
C PRO A 453 13.24 0.10 -21.09
N ARG A 454 13.22 -1.23 -21.28
CA ARG A 454 14.14 -2.24 -20.70
C ARG A 454 15.55 -1.65 -20.42
N ARG A 455 15.87 -1.41 -19.14
CA ARG A 455 17.08 -0.72 -18.61
C ARG A 455 17.18 0.79 -18.89
N GLY A 456 16.11 1.54 -18.67
CA GLY A 456 16.08 3.00 -18.76
C GLY A 456 15.54 3.67 -17.48
N ARG A 457 15.88 4.94 -17.29
CA ARG A 457 15.28 5.81 -16.25
C ARG A 457 13.81 6.08 -16.63
N PRO A 458 12.88 6.21 -15.67
CA PRO A 458 11.55 6.72 -15.97
C PRO A 458 11.72 8.13 -16.55
N SER A 459 11.28 8.30 -17.80
CA SER A 459 11.29 9.58 -18.49
C SER A 459 9.86 9.98 -18.78
N LEU A 460 9.53 11.22 -18.43
CA LEU A 460 8.28 11.90 -18.75
C LEU A 460 8.35 12.56 -20.14
N GLU A 461 9.50 12.46 -20.84
CA GLU A 461 9.66 12.95 -22.21
C GLU A 461 8.59 12.36 -23.14
N GLY A 462 7.89 13.25 -23.85
CA GLY A 462 6.84 12.88 -24.81
C GLY A 462 5.44 13.31 -24.37
N LEU A 463 4.52 12.36 -24.25
CA LEU A 463 3.09 12.63 -24.05
C LEU A 463 2.79 13.29 -22.69
N LEU A 464 3.46 12.85 -21.62
CA LEU A 464 3.17 13.29 -20.26
C LEU A 464 3.65 14.73 -20.04
N ALA A 465 4.85 15.09 -20.50
CA ALA A 465 5.31 16.48 -20.55
C ALA A 465 4.34 17.40 -21.31
N ARG A 466 3.90 16.99 -22.51
CA ARG A 466 2.93 17.76 -23.32
C ARG A 466 1.57 17.90 -22.65
N LEU A 467 1.12 16.89 -21.89
CA LEU A 467 -0.09 16.96 -21.09
C LEU A 467 0.07 17.95 -19.94
N LEU A 468 1.18 17.90 -19.20
CA LEU A 468 1.44 18.79 -18.07
C LEU A 468 1.51 20.28 -18.46
N ASP A 469 1.95 20.58 -19.69
CA ASP A 469 1.95 21.95 -20.23
C ASP A 469 0.56 22.44 -20.65
N ARG A 470 -0.36 21.52 -20.98
CA ARG A 470 -1.67 21.82 -21.57
C ARG A 470 -2.86 21.59 -20.64
N THR A 471 -2.66 20.93 -19.51
CA THR A 471 -3.69 20.78 -18.49
C THR A 471 -3.95 22.14 -17.84
N ASP A 472 -5.13 22.73 -18.06
CA ASP A 472 -5.56 24.07 -17.59
C ASP A 472 -5.45 24.29 -16.08
N ASN A 473 -4.23 24.41 -15.56
CA ASN A 473 -3.96 24.80 -14.19
C ASN A 473 -4.73 23.94 -13.17
N ARG A 474 -4.82 22.62 -13.42
CA ARG A 474 -5.45 21.64 -12.53
C ARG A 474 -4.41 20.70 -11.90
N PRO A 475 -4.67 20.17 -10.68
CA PRO A 475 -3.82 19.14 -10.09
C PRO A 475 -3.71 17.91 -10.99
N VAL A 476 -2.50 17.36 -11.08
CA VAL A 476 -2.20 16.13 -11.83
C VAL A 476 -1.53 15.13 -10.89
N LEU A 477 -2.17 13.98 -10.71
CA LEU A 477 -1.61 12.84 -9.99
C LEU A 477 -0.92 11.90 -10.97
N ILE A 478 0.37 11.69 -10.76
CA ILE A 478 1.18 10.72 -11.48
C ILE A 478 1.30 9.47 -10.60
N VAL A 479 0.68 8.37 -11.05
CA VAL A 479 0.73 7.08 -10.37
C VAL A 479 1.93 6.30 -10.89
N ARG A 480 2.92 6.11 -10.03
CA ARG A 480 4.05 5.21 -10.28
C ARG A 480 3.63 3.74 -10.14
N SER A 481 4.13 2.91 -11.04
CA SER A 481 4.03 1.45 -10.91
C SER A 481 5.26 0.83 -10.25
N PHE A 482 5.04 -0.11 -9.33
CA PHE A 482 6.10 -0.72 -8.51
C PHE A 482 6.55 -2.11 -9.00
N GLN A 483 5.87 -2.70 -9.99
CA GLN A 483 6.12 -4.08 -10.42
C GLN A 483 7.41 -4.31 -11.23
N GLY A 484 8.19 -3.26 -11.51
CA GLY A 484 9.39 -3.34 -12.36
C GLY A 484 10.68 -3.86 -11.69
N ARG A 485 10.77 -3.94 -10.35
CA ARG A 485 12.04 -4.27 -9.65
C ARG A 485 12.15 -5.67 -9.06
N LEU A 486 11.07 -6.44 -8.95
CA LEU A 486 11.07 -7.78 -8.33
C LEU A 486 11.47 -8.92 -9.29
N ARG A 487 12.01 -8.60 -10.48
CA ARG A 487 12.62 -9.58 -11.40
C ARG A 487 14.06 -9.15 -11.69
N GLY A 488 14.92 -9.32 -10.70
CA GLY A 488 16.37 -9.14 -10.79
C GLY A 488 17.06 -10.39 -10.28
#